data_AF-A0A830BBX8-F1
#
_entry.id   AF-A0A830BBX8-F1
#
_cell.length_a   1.000
_cell.length_b   1.000
_cell.length_c   1.000
_cell.angle_alpha   90.00
_cell.angle_beta   90.00
_cell.angle_gamma   90.00
#
_symmetry.space_group_name_H-M   'P 1'
#
loop_
_entity.id
_entity.type
_entity.pdbx_description
1 polymer ?
#
loop_
_entity_poly.entity_id
_entity_poly.type
_entity_poly.pdbx_seq_one_letter_code
_entity_poly.pdbx_strand_id
1 'polypeptide(L)'
;MIYIMTRTSISSAYPVFAQQAVLPDTVFEAVVRIPYDKQVKQVLANGKKGGLNVGAVLILPEGFELAPSDRISPEMKEKIGNLSFQSYRPNKKKYSCDRPVPNQKYSEIAFPILSPDPTTKKDVHFFKYPIYVGGNRGRGQIYPDGSKSNNTVYSKSNNTVYNATGAGVVSKIIRKEKGI
;
A
#
# COMPACT_ATOMS: atom_id res chain seq x y z
N MET A 1 -14.55 9.13 -6.37
CA MET A 1 -13.25 9.41 -7.02
C MET A 1 -12.28 9.78 -5.90
N ILE A 2 -11.48 8.84 -5.39
CA ILE A 2 -10.38 9.18 -4.47
C ILE A 2 -9.13 8.45 -4.92
N TYR A 3 -8.09 9.27 -5.01
CA TYR A 3 -6.78 9.08 -5.58
C TYR A 3 -5.85 8.34 -4.62
N ILE A 4 -5.44 7.12 -4.97
CA ILE A 4 -4.15 6.58 -4.50
C ILE A 4 -3.47 5.91 -5.69
N MET A 5 -2.94 6.74 -6.57
CA MET A 5 -1.83 6.33 -7.41
C MET A 5 -0.82 7.47 -7.43
N THR A 6 -0.19 7.74 -6.29
CA THR A 6 1.14 8.30 -6.38
C THR A 6 2.02 7.20 -6.96
N ARG A 7 2.28 7.23 -8.28
CA ARG A 7 3.08 6.18 -8.93
C ARG A 7 4.41 6.04 -8.21
N THR A 8 4.70 4.83 -7.74
CA THR A 8 6.04 4.47 -7.27
C THR A 8 6.84 3.91 -8.43
N SER A 9 8.01 4.48 -8.67
CA SER A 9 8.92 4.07 -9.76
C SER A 9 9.94 3.00 -9.32
N ILE A 10 9.88 2.59 -8.05
CA ILE A 10 10.77 1.61 -7.44
C ILE A 10 9.95 0.35 -7.18
N SER A 11 10.32 -0.76 -7.83
CA SER A 11 9.74 -2.07 -7.58
C SER A 11 10.42 -2.75 -6.39
N SER A 12 9.64 -3.41 -5.55
CA SER A 12 10.13 -4.20 -4.42
C SER A 12 9.33 -5.50 -4.35
N ALA A 13 9.96 -6.59 -3.91
CA ALA A 13 9.25 -7.82 -3.66
C ALA A 13 8.36 -7.67 -2.40
N TYR A 14 7.10 -8.10 -2.52
CA TYR A 14 6.13 -8.10 -1.44
C TYR A 14 5.63 -9.54 -1.23
N PRO A 15 6.27 -10.32 -0.34
CA PRO A 15 5.81 -11.67 -0.10
C PRO A 15 4.46 -11.67 0.61
N VAL A 16 3.58 -12.57 0.16
CA VAL A 16 2.27 -12.82 0.78
C VAL A 16 2.26 -14.22 1.36
N PHE A 17 1.74 -14.34 2.58
CA PHE A 17 1.53 -15.59 3.27
C PHE A 17 0.03 -15.75 3.51
N ALA A 18 -0.53 -16.85 3.04
CA ALA A 18 -1.92 -17.21 3.27
C ALA A 18 -1.99 -18.73 3.45
N GLN A 19 -3.07 -19.22 4.05
CA GLN A 19 -3.30 -20.65 4.16
C GLN A 19 -3.39 -21.29 2.76
N GLN A 20 -2.78 -22.46 2.59
CA GLN A 20 -2.76 -23.17 1.32
C GLN A 20 -4.17 -23.57 0.85
N ALA A 21 -5.03 -23.92 1.80
CA ALA A 21 -6.44 -24.23 1.59
C ALA A 21 -7.23 -23.72 2.79
N VAL A 22 -8.47 -23.32 2.53
CA VAL A 22 -9.39 -22.79 3.55
C VAL A 22 -10.72 -23.50 3.40
N LEU A 23 -11.36 -23.79 4.52
CA LEU A 23 -12.72 -24.34 4.52
C LEU A 23 -13.74 -23.23 4.22
N PRO A 24 -14.96 -23.59 3.78
CA PRO A 24 -16.09 -22.66 3.68
C PRO A 24 -16.41 -21.94 5.01
N ASP A 25 -16.98 -20.73 4.93
CA ASP A 25 -17.38 -19.90 6.08
C ASP A 25 -16.35 -19.86 7.23
N THR A 26 -15.07 -19.75 6.87
CA THR A 26 -13.96 -19.78 7.82
C THR A 26 -13.16 -18.50 7.73
N VAL A 27 -12.83 -17.94 8.90
CA VAL A 27 -11.94 -16.78 8.99
C VAL A 27 -10.50 -17.25 8.99
N PHE A 28 -9.69 -16.69 8.11
CA PHE A 28 -8.25 -16.94 8.02
C PHE A 28 -7.47 -15.63 7.84
N GLU A 29 -6.18 -15.68 8.15
CA GLU A 29 -5.27 -14.55 7.97
C GLU A 29 -4.53 -14.63 6.63
N ALA A 30 -4.49 -13.52 5.91
CA ALA A 30 -3.51 -13.30 4.84
C ALA A 30 -2.55 -12.19 5.26
N VAL A 31 -1.26 -12.52 5.36
CA VAL A 31 -0.21 -11.62 5.81
C VAL A 31 0.57 -11.11 4.62
N VAL A 32 0.53 -9.80 4.40
CA VAL A 32 1.33 -9.11 3.39
C VAL A 32 2.56 -8.52 4.06
N ARG A 33 3.75 -8.96 3.67
CA ARG A 33 5.00 -8.41 4.17
C ARG A 33 5.52 -7.32 3.25
N ILE A 34 5.88 -6.19 3.84
CA ILE A 34 6.47 -5.05 3.15
C ILE A 34 7.87 -4.82 3.73
N PRO A 35 8.87 -5.59 3.26
CA PRO A 35 10.22 -5.49 3.80
C PRO A 35 10.86 -4.15 3.43
N TYR A 36 11.49 -3.53 4.43
CA TYR A 36 12.32 -2.36 4.23
C TYR A 36 13.28 -2.19 5.41
N ASP A 37 14.38 -1.48 5.17
CA ASP A 37 15.33 -1.12 6.22
C ASP A 37 14.77 0.01 7.10
N LYS A 38 14.56 -0.29 8.39
CA LYS A 38 14.02 0.64 9.39
C LYS A 38 14.96 1.80 9.73
N GLN A 39 16.25 1.67 9.44
CA GLN A 39 17.23 2.74 9.64
C GLN A 39 17.16 3.79 8.53
N VAL A 40 16.64 3.42 7.35
CA VAL A 40 16.52 4.32 6.21
C VAL A 40 15.36 5.29 6.40
N LYS A 41 15.65 6.58 6.21
CA LYS A 41 14.69 7.69 6.27
C LYS A 41 14.40 8.22 4.88
N GLN A 42 13.16 8.63 4.62
CA GLN A 42 12.74 9.27 3.37
C GLN A 42 12.67 10.79 3.51
N VAL A 43 12.61 11.48 2.36
CA VAL A 43 12.35 12.93 2.31
C VAL A 43 10.85 13.19 2.46
N LEU A 44 10.48 13.93 3.50
CA LEU A 44 9.11 14.37 3.76
C LEU A 44 8.73 15.55 2.86
N ALA A 45 7.44 15.91 2.82
CA ALA A 45 6.95 17.05 2.03
C ALA A 45 7.67 18.38 2.37
N ASN A 46 8.05 18.57 3.64
CA ASN A 46 8.81 19.74 4.11
C ASN A 46 10.34 19.67 3.83
N GLY A 47 10.81 18.64 3.12
CA GLY A 47 12.23 18.45 2.81
C GLY A 47 13.10 17.94 3.97
N LYS A 48 12.53 17.67 5.15
CA LYS A 48 13.24 17.02 6.26
C LYS A 48 13.25 15.50 6.07
N LYS A 49 14.22 14.82 6.66
CA LYS A 49 14.27 13.35 6.68
C LYS A 49 13.33 12.81 7.76
N GLY A 50 12.49 11.83 7.42
CA GLY A 50 11.54 11.20 8.33
C GLY A 50 11.30 9.73 8.03
N GLY A 51 10.45 9.09 8.82
CA GLY A 51 10.05 7.70 8.61
C GLY A 51 9.29 7.48 7.31
N LEU A 52 9.28 6.23 6.83
CA LEU A 52 8.44 5.80 5.72
C LEU A 52 7.04 5.47 6.26
N ASN A 53 6.04 5.47 5.39
CA ASN A 53 4.75 4.87 5.72
C ASN A 53 4.55 3.69 4.78
N VAL A 54 3.76 2.72 5.23
CA VAL A 54 3.43 1.54 4.43
C VAL A 54 1.93 1.54 4.11
N GLY A 55 1.58 0.90 3.01
CA GLY A 55 0.21 0.61 2.61
C GLY A 55 0.17 -0.65 1.74
N ALA A 56 -0.98 -1.31 1.70
CA ALA A 56 -1.18 -2.50 0.87
C ALA A 56 -2.59 -2.55 0.32
N VAL A 57 -2.72 -3.05 -0.90
CA VAL A 57 -3.97 -3.43 -1.53
C VAL A 57 -4.01 -4.95 -1.66
N LEU A 58 -5.17 -5.52 -1.32
CA LEU A 58 -5.43 -6.95 -1.42
C LEU A 58 -6.68 -7.16 -2.29
N ILE A 59 -6.49 -7.84 -3.41
CA ILE A 59 -7.57 -8.19 -4.32
C ILE A 59 -7.90 -9.65 -4.09
N LEU A 60 -9.06 -9.85 -3.48
CA LEU A 60 -9.58 -11.18 -3.17
C LEU A 60 -10.41 -11.73 -4.33
N PRO A 61 -10.56 -13.06 -4.41
CA PRO A 61 -11.48 -13.70 -5.33
C PRO A 61 -12.94 -13.34 -5.00
N GLU A 62 -13.83 -13.65 -5.92
CA GLU A 62 -15.25 -13.43 -5.73
C GLU A 62 -15.80 -14.23 -4.54
N GLY A 63 -16.70 -13.61 -3.79
CA GLY A 63 -17.30 -14.20 -2.58
C GLY A 63 -16.46 -14.07 -1.30
N PHE A 64 -15.15 -13.84 -1.40
CA PHE A 64 -14.28 -13.58 -0.25
C PHE A 64 -14.45 -12.16 0.26
N GLU A 65 -14.46 -12.00 1.59
CA GLU A 65 -14.78 -10.74 2.24
C GLU A 65 -13.84 -10.50 3.42
N LEU A 66 -13.78 -9.27 3.92
CA LEU A 66 -13.18 -9.04 5.23
C LEU A 66 -14.06 -9.67 6.30
N ALA A 67 -13.44 -10.35 7.26
CA ALA A 67 -14.18 -10.94 8.35
C ALA A 67 -14.86 -9.84 9.19
N PRO A 68 -16.14 -10.02 9.56
CA PRO A 68 -16.84 -9.08 10.42
C PRO A 68 -16.23 -9.11 11.83
N SER A 69 -16.28 -7.97 12.54
CA SER A 69 -15.51 -7.77 13.78
C SER A 69 -15.86 -8.73 14.93
N ASP A 70 -17.03 -9.34 14.89
CA ASP A 70 -17.50 -10.39 15.81
C ASP A 70 -16.85 -11.75 15.55
N ARG A 71 -16.47 -12.05 14.29
CA ARG A 71 -15.83 -13.32 13.89
C ARG A 71 -14.29 -13.29 13.98
N ILE A 72 -13.68 -12.13 14.27
CA ILE A 72 -12.23 -11.99 14.41
C ILE A 72 -11.82 -12.37 15.85
N SER A 73 -10.94 -13.36 15.99
CA SER A 73 -10.37 -13.78 17.27
C SER A 73 -9.59 -12.66 17.97
N PRO A 74 -9.47 -12.67 19.31
CA PRO A 74 -8.69 -11.67 20.05
C PRO A 74 -7.23 -11.58 19.59
N GLU A 75 -6.61 -12.72 19.30
CA GLU A 75 -5.23 -12.79 18.80
C GLU A 75 -5.07 -12.09 17.45
N MET A 76 -6.00 -12.32 16.51
CA MET A 76 -5.99 -11.63 15.21
C MET A 76 -6.25 -10.14 15.37
N LYS A 77 -7.15 -9.74 16.27
CA LYS A 77 -7.41 -8.31 16.56
C LYS A 77 -6.14 -7.61 17.07
N GLU A 78 -5.35 -8.27 17.90
CA GLU A 78 -4.07 -7.72 18.38
C GLU A 78 -3.06 -7.54 17.23
N LYS A 79 -2.93 -8.54 16.34
CA LYS A 79 -2.05 -8.45 15.15
C LYS A 79 -2.49 -7.35 14.17
N ILE A 80 -3.80 -7.19 13.97
CA ILE A 80 -4.38 -6.13 13.12
C ILE A 80 -4.18 -4.76 13.79
N GLY A 81 -4.28 -4.70 15.11
CA GLY A 81 -4.14 -3.48 15.89
C GLY A 81 -5.13 -2.40 15.42
N ASN A 82 -4.59 -1.25 15.01
CA ASN A 82 -5.37 -0.08 14.60
C ASN A 82 -5.50 0.03 13.07
N LEU A 83 -5.24 -1.05 12.33
CA LEU A 83 -5.40 -1.06 10.88
C LEU A 83 -6.89 -0.98 10.53
N SER A 84 -7.21 -0.05 9.62
CA SER A 84 -8.54 0.08 9.05
C SER A 84 -8.50 -0.32 7.59
N PHE A 85 -9.43 -1.19 7.19
CA PHE A 85 -9.56 -1.64 5.81
C PHE A 85 -10.75 -0.95 5.15
N GLN A 86 -10.58 -0.54 3.91
CA GLN A 86 -11.62 0.12 3.12
C GLN A 86 -11.91 -0.69 1.86
N SER A 87 -13.19 -0.80 1.52
CA SER A 87 -13.57 -1.34 0.22
C SER A 87 -13.26 -0.31 -0.85
N TYR A 88 -12.59 -0.74 -1.92
CA TYR A 88 -12.20 0.09 -3.05
C TYR A 88 -13.40 0.71 -3.77
N ARG A 89 -14.53 -0.02 -3.81
CA ARG A 89 -15.83 0.48 -4.28
C ARG A 89 -16.96 -0.13 -3.45
N PRO A 90 -18.11 0.55 -3.33
CA PRO A 90 -19.28 0.01 -2.63
C PRO A 90 -19.72 -1.36 -3.16
N ASN A 91 -19.68 -1.55 -4.48
CA ASN A 91 -20.19 -2.77 -5.15
C ASN A 91 -19.09 -3.75 -5.60
N LYS A 92 -17.82 -3.53 -5.25
CA LYS A 92 -16.72 -4.46 -5.54
C LYS A 92 -15.91 -4.70 -4.28
N LYS A 93 -15.90 -5.94 -3.78
CA LYS A 93 -15.20 -6.38 -2.57
C LYS A 93 -13.68 -6.53 -2.80
N LYS A 94 -13.06 -5.44 -3.26
CA LYS A 94 -11.60 -5.28 -3.35
C LYS A 94 -11.18 -4.43 -2.16
N TYR A 95 -10.22 -4.87 -1.36
CA TYR A 95 -9.93 -4.20 -0.09
C TYR A 95 -8.58 -3.49 -0.15
N SER A 96 -8.55 -2.23 0.26
CA SER A 96 -7.34 -1.44 0.43
C SER A 96 -7.11 -1.17 1.92
N CYS A 97 -5.88 -1.31 2.38
CA CYS A 97 -5.47 -0.75 3.66
C CYS A 97 -5.04 0.70 3.41
N ASP A 98 -5.99 1.62 3.56
CA ASP A 98 -5.92 2.98 3.00
C ASP A 98 -5.40 4.06 3.95
N ARG A 99 -4.71 3.68 5.02
CA ARG A 99 -4.01 4.65 5.86
C ARG A 99 -2.50 4.44 5.78
N PRO A 100 -1.71 5.53 5.64
CA PRO A 100 -0.28 5.46 5.89
C PRO A 100 -0.05 5.05 7.35
N VAL A 101 0.28 3.78 7.56
CA VAL A 101 0.46 3.24 8.90
C VAL A 101 1.84 3.66 9.40
N PRO A 102 1.97 4.20 10.62
CA PRO A 102 3.27 4.59 11.18
C PRO A 102 4.25 3.42 11.18
N ASN A 103 5.38 3.64 10.49
CA ASN A 103 6.42 2.67 10.10
C ASN A 103 6.90 1.70 11.19
N GLN A 104 6.94 2.17 12.44
CA GLN A 104 7.66 1.47 13.51
C GLN A 104 6.95 0.19 13.95
N LYS A 105 5.63 0.07 13.71
CA LYS A 105 4.83 -1.08 14.17
C LYS A 105 4.51 -2.11 13.09
N TYR A 106 4.47 -1.73 11.81
CA TYR A 106 3.91 -2.59 10.77
C TYR A 106 4.89 -2.80 9.61
N SER A 107 5.65 -3.90 9.67
CA SER A 107 6.36 -4.48 8.52
C SER A 107 5.51 -5.57 7.84
N GLU A 108 4.45 -6.01 8.53
CA GLU A 108 3.52 -7.02 8.10
C GLU A 108 2.10 -6.47 8.31
N ILE A 109 1.23 -6.70 7.35
CA ILE A 109 -0.18 -6.29 7.37
C ILE A 109 -0.99 -7.58 7.29
N ALA A 110 -1.66 -7.93 8.39
CA ALA A 110 -2.56 -9.09 8.45
C ALA A 110 -3.97 -8.67 8.05
N PHE A 111 -4.53 -9.31 7.03
CA PHE A 111 -5.90 -9.12 6.58
C PHE A 111 -6.76 -10.27 7.11
N PRO A 112 -7.80 -9.99 7.91
CA PRO A 112 -8.76 -11.00 8.32
C PRO A 112 -9.74 -11.25 7.17
N ILE A 113 -9.68 -12.43 6.57
CA ILE A 113 -10.51 -12.78 5.42
C ILE A 113 -11.50 -13.86 5.83
N LEU A 114 -12.75 -13.67 5.44
CA LEU A 114 -13.80 -14.68 5.52
C LEU A 114 -13.93 -15.36 4.16
N SER A 115 -13.81 -16.69 4.14
CA SER A 115 -14.08 -17.49 2.94
C SER A 115 -15.59 -17.56 2.66
N PRO A 116 -15.99 -17.57 1.38
CA PRO A 116 -17.37 -17.81 1.00
C PRO A 116 -17.78 -19.26 1.28
N ASP A 117 -19.10 -19.47 1.32
CA ASP A 117 -19.68 -20.80 1.40
C ASP A 117 -20.41 -21.16 0.08
N PRO A 118 -19.87 -22.09 -0.72
CA PRO A 118 -20.48 -22.57 -1.96
C PRO A 118 -21.86 -23.22 -1.79
N THR A 119 -22.21 -23.68 -0.58
CA THR A 119 -23.52 -24.30 -0.32
C THR A 119 -24.64 -23.26 -0.25
N THR A 120 -24.31 -22.04 0.16
CA THR A 120 -25.26 -20.91 0.27
C THR A 120 -25.15 -19.93 -0.88
N LYS A 121 -23.95 -19.75 -1.47
CA LYS A 121 -23.69 -18.86 -2.62
C LYS A 121 -23.42 -19.68 -3.88
N LYS A 122 -24.39 -19.72 -4.80
CA LYS A 122 -24.31 -20.52 -6.05
C LYS A 122 -23.22 -20.07 -7.02
N ASP A 123 -22.83 -18.80 -6.97
CA ASP A 123 -21.84 -18.21 -7.87
C ASP A 123 -20.39 -18.49 -7.44
N VAL A 124 -20.20 -19.20 -6.33
CA VAL A 124 -18.88 -19.55 -5.80
C VAL A 124 -18.71 -21.06 -5.81
N HIS A 125 -17.55 -21.52 -6.24
CA HIS A 125 -17.23 -22.95 -6.33
C HIS A 125 -15.97 -23.30 -5.54
N PHE A 126 -15.82 -24.57 -5.20
CA PHE A 126 -14.54 -25.08 -4.69
C PHE A 126 -13.52 -25.08 -5.82
N PHE A 127 -12.57 -24.16 -5.76
CA PHE A 127 -11.52 -24.07 -6.76
C PHE A 127 -10.27 -23.38 -6.22
N LYS A 128 -9.19 -23.42 -7.00
CA LYS A 128 -7.98 -22.66 -6.72
C LYS A 128 -8.14 -21.25 -7.29
N TYR A 129 -8.25 -20.27 -6.42
CA TYR A 129 -8.38 -18.87 -6.80
C TYR A 129 -7.05 -18.11 -6.63
N PRO A 130 -6.71 -17.20 -7.57
CA PRO A 130 -5.57 -16.32 -7.40
C PRO A 130 -5.91 -15.19 -6.41
N ILE A 131 -4.93 -14.79 -5.60
CA ILE A 131 -4.98 -13.58 -4.77
C ILE A 131 -3.94 -12.62 -5.33
N TYR A 132 -4.33 -11.36 -5.56
CA TYR A 132 -3.39 -10.33 -6.02
C TYR A 132 -3.09 -9.34 -4.91
N VAL A 133 -1.81 -9.01 -4.76
CA VAL A 133 -1.31 -8.14 -3.69
C VAL A 133 -0.51 -7.02 -4.32
N GLY A 134 -0.73 -5.81 -3.86
CA GLY A 134 0.13 -4.66 -4.13
C GLY A 134 0.57 -4.04 -2.82
N GLY A 135 1.87 -3.88 -2.62
CA GLY A 135 2.42 -3.15 -1.48
C GLY A 135 2.98 -1.80 -1.92
N ASN A 136 2.95 -0.83 -1.02
CA ASN A 136 3.68 0.42 -1.17
C ASN A 136 4.41 0.79 0.12
N ARG A 137 5.59 1.37 -0.01
CA ARG A 137 6.34 1.98 1.09
C ARG A 137 6.91 3.33 0.68
N GLY A 138 6.83 4.28 1.59
CA GLY A 138 7.28 5.65 1.36
C GLY A 138 6.37 6.44 0.43
N ARG A 139 6.81 7.66 0.14
CA ARG A 139 6.08 8.62 -0.68
C ARG A 139 6.27 8.35 -2.17
N GLY A 140 5.19 8.41 -2.93
CA GLY A 140 5.27 8.28 -4.39
C GLY A 140 5.89 9.49 -5.07
N GLN A 141 6.20 9.31 -6.34
CA GLN A 141 7.00 10.25 -7.14
C GLN A 141 6.12 11.30 -7.84
N ILE A 142 4.87 10.97 -8.13
CA ILE A 142 3.97 11.79 -8.95
C ILE A 142 2.68 11.97 -8.18
N TYR A 143 2.14 13.18 -8.19
CA TYR A 143 0.85 13.51 -7.61
C TYR A 143 -0.31 13.19 -8.57
N PRO A 144 -1.53 13.05 -8.04
CA PRO A 144 -2.79 13.02 -8.78
C PRO A 144 -2.90 13.91 -10.03
N ASP A 145 -2.42 15.14 -9.94
CA ASP A 145 -2.46 16.17 -10.97
C ASP A 145 -1.33 16.03 -12.01
N GLY A 146 -0.49 14.99 -11.89
CA GLY A 146 0.67 14.76 -12.74
C GLY A 146 1.93 15.53 -12.30
N SER A 147 1.85 16.39 -11.28
CA SER A 147 3.01 17.11 -10.77
C SER A 147 4.00 16.18 -10.05
N LYS A 148 5.29 16.53 -10.07
CA LYS A 148 6.34 15.72 -9.42
C LYS A 148 6.46 16.05 -7.95
N SER A 149 6.69 15.03 -7.12
CA SER A 149 7.01 15.20 -5.71
C SER A 149 8.49 15.52 -5.50
N ASN A 150 8.83 16.04 -4.32
CA ASN A 150 10.21 16.22 -3.89
C ASN A 150 10.92 14.91 -3.51
N ASN A 151 10.24 13.74 -3.62
CA ASN A 151 10.82 12.41 -3.43
C ASN A 151 11.04 11.71 -4.79
N THR A 152 11.57 12.47 -5.75
CA THR A 152 11.93 12.01 -7.09
C THR A 152 13.38 12.35 -7.38
N VAL A 153 14.01 11.55 -8.25
CA VAL A 153 15.20 12.03 -8.95
C VAL A 153 14.77 13.19 -9.81
N TYR A 154 15.53 14.28 -9.75
CA TYR A 154 15.17 15.51 -10.38
C TYR A 154 15.27 15.41 -11.93
N SER A 155 14.29 14.81 -12.65
CA SER A 155 14.05 15.02 -14.10
C SER A 155 12.84 15.90 -14.47
N LYS A 156 12.97 17.19 -14.81
CA LYS A 156 11.87 17.99 -15.43
C LYS A 156 11.69 17.51 -16.86
N SER A 157 10.49 17.11 -17.26
CA SER A 157 10.04 17.33 -18.64
C SER A 157 9.17 18.57 -18.75
N ASN A 158 8.62 19.10 -17.65
CA ASN A 158 8.07 20.45 -17.48
C ASN A 158 7.90 20.68 -15.96
N ASN A 159 8.30 21.84 -15.43
CA ASN A 159 8.10 22.27 -14.03
C ASN A 159 8.23 21.25 -12.84
N THR A 160 9.45 20.96 -12.36
CA THR A 160 10.06 21.50 -11.11
C THR A 160 10.99 20.46 -10.49
N VAL A 161 12.09 20.16 -11.18
CA VAL A 161 13.12 19.20 -10.77
C VAL A 161 14.26 19.27 -11.87
N TYR A 162 15.46 19.79 -11.61
CA TYR A 162 16.46 20.19 -12.64
C TYR A 162 17.38 19.05 -13.15
N ASN A 163 16.99 18.36 -14.22
CA ASN A 163 17.98 17.83 -15.15
C ASN A 163 18.40 18.99 -16.07
N ALA A 164 19.64 18.99 -16.55
CA ALA A 164 20.10 20.05 -17.45
C ALA A 164 19.18 20.10 -18.69
N THR A 165 18.56 21.25 -18.95
CA THR A 165 17.65 21.45 -20.09
C THR A 165 18.37 21.33 -21.44
N GLY A 166 19.70 21.34 -21.43
CA GLY A 166 20.59 21.06 -22.54
C GLY A 166 21.99 20.76 -22.02
N ALA A 167 22.89 20.30 -22.90
CA ALA A 167 24.29 20.13 -22.56
C ALA A 167 24.95 21.50 -22.32
N GLY A 168 25.83 21.60 -21.33
CA GLY A 168 26.53 22.85 -21.01
C GLY A 168 27.21 22.83 -19.64
N VAL A 169 27.78 23.97 -19.28
CA VAL A 169 28.47 24.17 -17.98
C VAL A 169 27.55 24.94 -17.03
N VAL A 170 27.49 24.52 -15.77
CA VAL A 170 26.70 25.19 -14.73
C VAL A 170 27.34 26.54 -14.39
N SER A 171 26.64 27.65 -14.69
CA SER A 171 27.14 29.01 -14.46
C SER A 171 26.86 29.56 -13.06
N LYS A 172 25.81 29.07 -12.38
CA LYS A 172 25.38 29.59 -11.07
C LYS A 172 24.59 28.56 -10.27
N ILE A 173 24.82 28.49 -8.96
CA ILE A 173 24.00 27.73 -8.00
C ILE A 173 23.52 28.69 -6.91
N ILE A 174 22.21 28.90 -6.78
CA ILE A 174 21.61 29.76 -5.74
C ILE A 174 20.88 28.86 -4.73
N ARG A 175 21.24 28.95 -3.46
CA ARG A 175 20.51 28.29 -2.37
C ARG A 175 19.48 29.25 -1.81
N LYS A 176 18.18 28.89 -1.87
CA LYS A 176 17.14 29.59 -1.11
C LYS A 176 17.08 28.99 0.30
N GLU A 177 16.98 29.83 1.31
CA GLU A 177 16.77 29.38 2.69
C GLU A 177 15.43 28.65 2.83
N LYS A 178 15.38 27.66 3.74
CA LYS A 178 14.19 26.85 3.97
C LYS A 178 13.10 27.74 4.58
N GLY A 179 12.01 27.94 3.85
CA GLY A 179 10.79 28.54 4.40
C GLY A 179 10.35 27.78 5.66
N ILE A 180 10.02 28.55 6.70
CA ILE A 180 9.51 28.08 8.00
C ILE A 180 8.21 27.30 7.80
#